data_AF-A0A0M8YGI9-F1
#
_entry.id   AF-A0A0M8YGI9-F1
#
_cell.length_a   1.000
_cell.length_b   1.000
_cell.length_c   1.000
_cell.angle_alpha   90.00
_cell.angle_beta   90.00
_cell.angle_gamma   90.00
#
_symmetry.space_group_name_H-M   'P 1'
#
loop_
_entity.id
_entity.type
_entity.pdbx_description
1 polymer ?
#
loop_
_entity_poly.entity_id
_entity_poly.type
_entity_poly.pdbx_seq_one_letter_code
_entity_poly.pdbx_strand_id
1 'polypeptide(L)'
;KKSGSPTSNGGDAIGMESNVRNVWVDHVNLLASGGESEGYDGLFDMKDNTQYVTLSYSTLRNSGRGGLVGSSESDRSNGFITYHHNLYENIDS
;
A
#
# COMPACT_ATOMS: atom_id res chain seq x y z
N LYS A 1 3.03 -8.89 -7.53
CA LYS A 1 2.99 -8.81 -9.01
C LYS A 1 1.62 -9.26 -9.48
N LYS A 2 0.97 -8.47 -10.33
CA LYS A 2 -0.35 -8.77 -10.92
C LYS A 2 -0.30 -10.15 -11.59
N SER A 3 -1.08 -11.11 -11.08
CA SER A 3 -1.24 -12.44 -11.69
C SER A 3 -2.71 -12.85 -11.72
N GLY A 4 -3.15 -13.39 -12.85
CA GLY A 4 -4.51 -13.92 -13.01
C GLY A 4 -4.76 -15.25 -12.27
N SER A 5 -3.69 -15.91 -11.77
CA SER A 5 -3.79 -17.10 -10.92
C SER A 5 -2.48 -17.32 -10.16
N PRO A 6 -2.52 -17.59 -8.83
CA PRO A 6 -3.69 -17.48 -7.96
C PRO A 6 -4.24 -16.04 -7.92
N THR A 7 -5.43 -15.84 -7.36
CA THR A 7 -6.07 -14.52 -7.23
C THR A 7 -5.11 -13.52 -6.61
N SER A 8 -4.66 -12.56 -7.43
CA SER A 8 -3.84 -11.42 -6.98
C SER A 8 -4.76 -10.34 -6.41
N ASN A 9 -4.33 -9.69 -5.33
CA ASN A 9 -4.99 -8.51 -4.73
C ASN A 9 -4.90 -7.23 -5.58
N GLY A 10 -4.73 -7.33 -6.90
CA GLY A 10 -4.42 -6.18 -7.74
C GLY A 10 -2.92 -5.87 -7.87
N GLY A 11 -2.04 -6.58 -7.15
CA GLY A 11 -0.59 -6.48 -7.34
C GLY A 11 0.15 -5.79 -6.20
N ASP A 12 -0.60 -5.27 -5.22
CA ASP A 12 -0.07 -4.60 -4.04
C ASP A 12 0.65 -5.57 -3.11
N ALA A 13 1.63 -5.11 -2.33
CA ALA A 13 2.18 -5.96 -1.25
C ALA A 13 1.18 -6.13 -0.10
N ILE A 14 0.56 -5.04 0.35
CA ILE A 14 -0.59 -5.02 1.28
C ILE A 14 -1.63 -4.06 0.72
N GLY A 15 -2.84 -4.55 0.49
CA GLY A 15 -3.99 -3.75 0.06
C GLY A 15 -5.13 -3.88 1.06
N MET A 16 -5.76 -2.76 1.42
CA MET A 16 -6.95 -2.68 2.26
C MET A 16 -8.09 -2.04 1.49
N GLU A 17 -9.21 -2.74 1.39
CA GLU A 17 -10.32 -2.37 0.52
C GLU A 17 -11.65 -2.56 1.25
N SER A 18 -12.50 -1.53 1.19
CA SER A 18 -13.89 -1.52 1.66
C SER A 18 -14.07 -1.67 3.18
N ASN A 19 -14.24 -0.52 3.85
CA ASN A 19 -14.63 -0.43 5.27
C ASN A 19 -13.66 -1.12 6.27
N VAL A 20 -12.38 -1.22 5.91
CA VAL A 20 -11.32 -1.75 6.80
C VAL A 20 -11.01 -0.75 7.91
N ARG A 21 -10.86 -1.24 9.15
CA ARG A 21 -10.67 -0.40 10.35
C ARG A 21 -9.64 -1.00 11.31
N ASN A 22 -8.95 -0.13 12.05
CA ASN A 22 -8.11 -0.49 13.20
C ASN A 22 -7.01 -1.49 12.85
N VAL A 23 -6.21 -1.14 11.84
CA VAL A 23 -5.11 -1.99 11.35
C VAL A 23 -3.78 -1.40 11.81
N TRP A 24 -2.92 -2.25 12.35
CA TRP A 24 -1.53 -1.90 12.66
C TRP A 24 -0.60 -2.81 11.87
N VAL A 25 0.24 -2.20 11.04
CA VAL A 25 1.30 -2.88 10.30
C VAL A 25 2.63 -2.32 10.80
N ASP A 26 3.48 -3.19 11.31
CA ASP A 26 4.68 -2.79 12.05
C ASP A 26 5.85 -3.73 11.77
N HIS A 27 7.07 -3.18 11.68
CA HIS A 27 8.32 -3.92 11.47
C HIS A 27 8.30 -4.89 10.25
N VAL A 28 7.57 -4.54 9.18
CA VAL A 28 7.54 -5.35 7.95
C VAL A 28 8.56 -4.87 6.93
N ASN A 29 8.96 -5.77 6.02
CA ASN A 29 9.74 -5.43 4.82
C ASN A 29 8.86 -5.62 3.58
N LEU A 30 8.41 -4.52 2.97
CA LEU A 30 7.63 -4.50 1.73
C LEU A 30 8.56 -4.22 0.56
N LEU A 31 8.52 -5.09 -0.46
CA LEU A 31 9.45 -5.08 -1.57
C LEU A 31 8.71 -5.29 -2.89
N ALA A 32 9.06 -4.49 -3.89
CA ALA A 32 8.75 -4.76 -5.29
C ALA A 32 10.04 -4.90 -6.11
N SER A 33 9.90 -5.14 -7.41
CA SER A 33 11.02 -5.19 -8.35
C SER A 33 10.68 -4.37 -9.59
N GLY A 34 10.36 -3.09 -9.36
CA GLY A 34 9.90 -2.14 -10.37
C GLY A 34 8.51 -1.60 -10.09
N GLY A 35 7.88 -1.01 -11.10
CA GLY A 35 6.54 -0.42 -11.05
C GLY A 35 5.56 -1.16 -11.94
N GLU A 36 4.58 -0.41 -12.45
CA GLU A 36 3.47 -0.97 -13.23
C GLU A 36 3.91 -1.61 -14.55
N SER A 37 4.90 -1.04 -15.23
CA SER A 37 5.46 -1.63 -16.47
C SER A 37 6.07 -3.01 -16.24
N GLU A 38 6.56 -3.28 -15.03
CA GLU A 38 7.11 -4.57 -14.61
C GLU A 38 6.03 -5.50 -13.99
N GLY A 39 4.79 -5.01 -13.87
CA GLY A 39 3.62 -5.73 -13.38
C GLY A 39 3.39 -5.64 -11.87
N TYR A 40 4.04 -4.72 -11.16
CA TYR A 40 3.80 -4.43 -9.75
C TYR A 40 2.81 -3.27 -9.61
N ASP A 41 2.15 -3.15 -8.46
CA ASP A 41 1.29 -2.00 -8.15
C ASP A 41 1.87 -1.22 -6.96
N GLY A 42 1.09 -0.89 -5.94
CA GLY A 42 1.57 -0.24 -4.72
C GLY A 42 2.27 -1.22 -3.77
N LEU A 43 2.97 -0.69 -2.76
CA LEU A 43 3.38 -1.50 -1.62
C LEU A 43 2.32 -1.51 -0.52
N PHE A 44 1.73 -0.36 -0.21
CA PHE A 44 0.80 -0.21 0.92
C PHE A 44 -0.40 0.67 0.55
N ASP A 45 -1.47 0.04 0.08
CA ASP A 45 -2.62 0.71 -0.53
C ASP A 45 -3.88 0.63 0.35
N MET A 46 -4.62 1.74 0.40
CA MET A 46 -5.87 1.90 1.16
C MET A 46 -6.90 2.64 0.31
N LYS A 47 -8.09 2.04 0.18
CA LYS A 47 -9.22 2.60 -0.58
C LYS A 47 -10.57 2.23 0.03
N ASP A 48 -11.61 2.84 -0.53
CA ASP A 48 -13.02 2.58 -0.21
C ASP A 48 -13.30 2.68 1.28
N ASN A 49 -13.20 3.91 1.78
CA ASN A 49 -13.53 4.25 3.16
C ASN A 49 -12.67 3.48 4.16
N THR A 50 -11.36 3.32 3.96
CA THR A 50 -10.43 2.68 4.92
C THR A 50 -9.96 3.69 5.97
N GLN A 51 -10.01 3.34 7.27
CA GLN A 51 -9.68 4.29 8.34
C GLN A 51 -8.95 3.65 9.54
N TYR A 52 -8.28 4.47 10.34
CA TYR A 52 -7.56 4.06 11.56
C TYR A 52 -6.48 3.02 11.26
N VAL A 53 -5.53 3.40 10.42
CA VAL A 53 -4.42 2.55 10.01
C VAL A 53 -3.11 3.17 10.47
N THR A 54 -2.23 2.37 11.07
CA THR A 54 -0.85 2.78 11.36
C THR A 54 0.13 1.88 10.61
N LEU A 55 1.06 2.48 9.87
CA LEU A 55 2.25 1.82 9.35
C LEU A 55 3.48 2.38 10.09
N SER A 56 4.20 1.51 10.81
CA SER A 56 5.33 1.93 11.62
C SER A 56 6.56 1.03 11.51
N TYR A 57 7.74 1.62 11.70
CA TYR A 57 9.04 0.92 11.79
C TYR A 57 9.29 -0.08 10.65
N SER A 58 8.68 0.16 9.49
CA SER A 58 8.67 -0.76 8.36
C SER A 58 9.55 -0.22 7.25
N THR A 59 9.98 -1.13 6.38
CA THR A 59 10.82 -0.77 5.23
C THR A 59 10.06 -1.00 3.94
N LEU A 60 10.03 -0.01 3.05
CA LEU A 60 9.41 -0.04 1.74
C LEU A 60 10.49 0.15 0.68
N ARG A 61 10.64 -0.80 -0.26
CA ARG A 61 11.77 -0.82 -1.18
C ARG A 61 11.44 -1.13 -2.64
N ASN A 62 12.21 -0.52 -3.53
CA ASN A 62 12.36 -0.89 -4.94
C ASN A 62 11.02 -0.95 -5.72
N SER A 63 10.15 0.00 -5.43
CA SER A 63 8.80 0.08 -6.03
C SER A 63 8.60 1.37 -6.80
N GLY A 64 7.87 1.29 -7.91
CA GLY A 64 7.36 2.48 -8.59
C GLY A 64 6.33 3.24 -7.75
N ARG A 65 5.59 2.54 -6.89
CA ARG A 65 4.55 3.13 -6.03
C ARG A 65 4.71 2.63 -4.58
N GLY A 66 4.99 3.54 -3.66
CA GLY A 66 5.16 3.27 -2.23
C GLY A 66 3.84 3.00 -1.52
N GLY A 67 2.76 3.64 -1.96
CA GLY A 67 1.41 3.38 -1.44
C GLY A 67 0.40 4.38 -1.97
N LEU A 68 -0.88 4.09 -1.72
CA LEU A 68 -2.00 4.94 -2.11
C LEU A 68 -3.00 5.10 -0.95
N VAL A 69 -3.54 6.31 -0.81
CA VAL A 69 -4.65 6.62 0.09
C VAL A 69 -5.76 7.26 -0.73
N GLY A 70 -6.79 6.46 -1.04
CA GLY A 70 -7.90 6.86 -1.90
C GLY A 70 -7.61 6.62 -3.38
N SER A 71 -8.47 5.84 -4.04
CA SER A 71 -8.26 5.41 -5.43
C SER A 71 -8.68 6.45 -6.48
N SER A 72 -9.36 7.51 -6.05
CA SER A 72 -9.89 8.57 -6.94
C SER A 72 -10.21 9.84 -6.17
N GLU A 73 -10.44 10.94 -6.91
CA GLU A 73 -10.91 12.22 -6.36
C GLU A 73 -12.29 12.15 -5.66
N SER A 74 -13.06 11.09 -5.92
CA SER A 74 -14.32 10.79 -5.23
C SER A 74 -14.14 9.92 -3.98
N ASP A 75 -13.01 9.25 -3.81
CA ASP A 75 -12.73 8.38 -2.66
C ASP A 75 -12.20 9.17 -1.45
N ARG A 76 -13.08 10.00 -0.90
CA ARG A 76 -12.75 11.05 0.09
C ARG A 76 -12.87 10.59 1.54
N SER A 77 -13.17 9.31 1.76
CA SER A 77 -13.54 8.80 3.10
C SER A 77 -12.41 8.02 3.78
N ASN A 78 -11.24 7.92 3.14
CA ASN A 78 -10.04 7.37 3.74
C ASN A 78 -9.41 8.38 4.70
N GLY A 79 -9.00 7.95 5.90
CA GLY A 79 -8.50 8.90 6.89
C GLY A 79 -8.11 8.29 8.23
N PHE A 80 -7.56 9.13 9.11
CA PHE A 80 -6.93 8.71 10.36
C PHE A 80 -5.81 7.69 10.11
N ILE A 81 -4.88 8.06 9.22
CA ILE A 81 -3.77 7.22 8.81
C ILE A 81 -2.49 7.80 9.40
N THR A 82 -1.71 6.97 10.06
CA THR A 82 -0.41 7.34 10.64
C THR A 82 0.70 6.56 9.96
N TYR A 83 1.68 7.28 9.41
CA TYR A 83 2.96 6.73 9.00
C TYR A 83 4.03 7.27 9.92
N HIS A 84 4.80 6.42 10.60
CA HIS A 84 5.92 6.89 11.41
C HIS A 84 7.11 5.93 11.44
N HIS A 85 8.32 6.49 11.42
CA HIS A 85 9.57 5.72 11.51
C HIS A 85 9.74 4.62 10.44
N ASN A 86 9.11 4.78 9.28
CA ASN A 86 9.32 3.88 8.16
C ASN A 86 10.56 4.31 7.36
N LEU A 87 11.29 3.34 6.82
CA LEU A 87 12.35 3.56 5.85
C LEU A 87 11.78 3.40 4.44
N TYR A 88 11.83 4.46 3.65
CA TYR A 88 11.50 4.42 2.21
C TYR A 88 12.81 4.47 1.43
N GLU A 89 13.11 3.42 0.68
CA GLU A 89 14.39 3.29 -0.03
C GLU A 89 14.16 2.88 -1.48
N ASN A 90 14.64 3.70 -2.42
CA ASN A 90 14.44 3.49 -3.86
C ASN A 90 12.95 3.32 -4.23
N ILE A 91 12.17 4.36 -3.90
CA ILE A 91 10.75 4.50 -4.24
C ILE A 91 10.62 5.67 -5.22
N ASP A 92 9.83 5.52 -6.28
CA ASP A 92 9.59 6.59 -7.26
C ASP A 92 8.51 7.58 -6.78
N SER A 93 7.31 7.08 -6.44
CA SER A 93 6.19 7.89 -5.94
C SER A 93 5.44 7.28 -4.77
#